data_AF-A0AAV5SED1-F1
#
_entry.id   AF-A0AAV5SED1-F1
#
_cell.length_a   1.000
_cell.length_b   1.000
_cell.length_c   1.000
_cell.angle_alpha   90.00
_cell.angle_beta   90.00
_cell.angle_gamma   90.00
#
_symmetry.space_group_name_H-M   'P 1'
#
loop_
_entity.id
_entity.type
_entity.pdbx_description
1 polymer ?
#
loop_
_entity_poly.entity_id
_entity_poly.type
_entity_poly.pdbx_seq_one_letter_code
_entity_poly.pdbx_strand_id
1 'polypeptide(L)'
;MGPKHAACNDPVENGGIRSGNRYECLKGFYLNTAIYVNASGQWQVFYGNTSDTKSMQCERVGWNLPGTSLTGLRVTAMYCHEANLWAYVNCGPTDVNFDYRTLQFEFYWFDFPTTLKHYTCYEGESLAYTLNAVRTYGFGKKLFCGTNAATKAREWQWSTMEGTETAPIPFGAKMSCF
;
A
#
# COMPACT_ATOMS: atom_id res chain seq x y z
N MET A 1 -0.18 -25.62 3.13
CA MET A 1 0.21 -25.01 1.83
C MET A 1 -0.46 -25.82 0.73
N GLY A 2 -1.34 -25.23 -0.08
CA GLY A 2 -2.11 -25.95 -1.11
C GLY A 2 -1.27 -26.35 -2.34
N PRO A 3 -1.82 -27.14 -3.28
CA PRO A 3 -1.10 -27.60 -4.47
C PRO A 3 -0.74 -26.44 -5.42
N LYS A 4 0.49 -26.47 -5.93
CA LYS A 4 1.06 -25.49 -6.88
C LYS A 4 0.70 -25.86 -8.31
N HIS A 5 0.24 -24.89 -9.10
CA HIS A 5 0.09 -25.07 -10.54
C HIS A 5 1.47 -25.14 -11.22
N ALA A 6 1.65 -26.10 -12.12
CA ALA A 6 2.94 -26.34 -12.80
C ALA A 6 3.43 -25.14 -13.63
N ALA A 7 2.50 -24.31 -14.12
CA ALA A 7 2.81 -23.11 -14.90
C ALA A 7 3.46 -21.97 -14.09
N CYS A 8 3.43 -22.05 -12.76
CA CYS A 8 3.86 -20.95 -11.90
C CYS A 8 5.19 -21.28 -11.25
N ASN A 9 6.18 -20.43 -11.46
CA ASN A 9 7.43 -20.50 -10.73
C ASN A 9 7.29 -19.85 -9.35
N ASP A 10 8.24 -20.13 -8.46
CA ASP A 10 8.31 -19.48 -7.15
C ASP A 10 9.14 -18.20 -7.32
N PRO A 11 8.56 -17.00 -7.09
CA PRO A 11 9.34 -15.77 -7.15
C PRO A 11 10.26 -15.64 -5.95
N VAL A 12 11.38 -14.94 -6.10
CA VAL A 12 12.12 -14.41 -4.94
C VAL A 12 11.21 -13.41 -4.24
N GLU A 13 11.00 -13.59 -2.93
CA GLU A 13 10.02 -12.84 -2.16
C GLU A 13 10.66 -11.85 -1.18
N ASN A 14 10.06 -10.67 -1.07
CA ASN A 14 10.33 -9.71 -0.01
C ASN A 14 8.99 -9.09 0.43
N GLY A 15 8.68 -9.16 1.73
CA GLY A 15 7.47 -8.54 2.31
C GLY A 15 6.14 -9.23 1.95
N GLY A 16 6.16 -10.46 1.44
CA GLY A 16 4.97 -11.25 1.12
C GLY A 16 5.09 -12.71 1.53
N ILE A 17 3.99 -13.45 1.37
CA ILE A 17 3.89 -14.87 1.67
C ILE A 17 3.09 -15.59 0.59
N ARG A 18 3.55 -16.79 0.24
CA ARG A 18 2.82 -17.67 -0.66
C ARG A 18 1.93 -18.66 0.09
N SER A 19 0.68 -18.79 -0.35
CA SER A 19 -0.23 -19.87 0.03
C SER A 19 -0.82 -20.55 -1.22
N GLY A 20 -0.27 -21.72 -1.58
CA GLY A 20 -0.72 -22.49 -2.74
C GLY A 20 -0.49 -21.75 -4.05
N ASN A 21 -1.57 -21.37 -4.74
CA ASN A 21 -1.55 -20.60 -5.98
C ASN A 21 -1.74 -19.09 -5.76
N ARG A 22 -1.68 -18.61 -4.53
CA ARG A 22 -1.75 -17.18 -4.23
C ARG A 22 -0.44 -16.72 -3.61
N TYR A 23 0.09 -15.61 -4.10
CA TYR A 23 1.12 -14.84 -3.41
C TYR A 23 0.46 -13.58 -2.88
N GLU A 24 0.73 -13.19 -1.65
CA GLU A 24 0.09 -12.05 -1.00
C GLU A 24 1.10 -11.27 -0.17
N CYS A 25 1.15 -9.96 -0.35
CA CYS A 25 1.93 -9.07 0.50
C CYS A 25 1.41 -9.17 1.94
N LEU A 26 2.32 -9.13 2.91
CA LEU A 26 1.97 -9.15 4.33
C LEU A 26 1.08 -7.95 4.69
N LYS A 27 0.37 -8.04 5.82
CA LYS A 27 -0.46 -6.94 6.32
C LYS A 27 0.33 -5.64 6.43
N GLY A 28 -0.22 -4.55 5.91
CA GLY A 28 0.48 -3.26 5.83
C GLY A 28 1.50 -3.13 4.68
N PHE A 29 1.73 -4.20 3.91
CA PHE A 29 2.59 -4.20 2.74
C PHE A 29 1.76 -4.27 1.45
N TYR A 30 2.29 -3.67 0.39
CA TYR A 30 1.65 -3.59 -0.92
C TYR A 30 2.66 -3.89 -1.99
N LEU A 31 2.19 -4.35 -3.16
CA LEU A 31 3.09 -4.60 -4.27
C LEU A 31 3.72 -3.28 -4.71
N ASN A 32 5.04 -3.24 -4.69
CA ASN A 32 5.82 -2.15 -5.25
C ASN A 32 6.34 -2.55 -6.63
N THR A 33 6.95 -3.73 -6.72
CA THR A 33 7.62 -4.17 -7.95
C THR A 33 7.40 -5.66 -8.18
N ALA A 34 7.08 -6.03 -9.42
CA ALA A 34 7.14 -7.41 -9.91
C ALA A 34 8.04 -7.49 -11.14
N ILE A 35 9.05 -8.34 -11.09
CA ILE A 35 9.93 -8.62 -12.22
C ILE A 35 9.42 -9.89 -12.89
N TYR A 36 9.21 -9.86 -14.20
CA TYR A 36 8.66 -10.98 -14.94
C TYR A 36 9.26 -11.12 -16.33
N VAL A 37 9.07 -12.29 -16.92
CA VAL A 37 9.42 -12.57 -18.32
C VAL A 37 8.13 -12.63 -19.13
N ASN A 38 8.05 -11.81 -20.18
CA ASN A 38 6.89 -11.80 -21.08
C ASN A 38 6.92 -12.99 -22.05
N ALA A 39 5.87 -13.15 -22.87
CA ALA A 39 5.76 -14.25 -23.83
C ALA A 39 6.91 -14.30 -24.87
N SER A 40 7.57 -13.17 -25.13
CA SER A 40 8.72 -13.05 -26.02
C SER A 40 10.06 -13.38 -25.34
N GLY A 41 10.05 -13.80 -24.07
CA GLY A 41 11.27 -14.13 -23.32
C GLY A 41 12.03 -12.92 -22.79
N GLN A 42 11.46 -11.71 -22.87
CA GLN A 42 12.11 -10.48 -22.42
C GLN A 42 11.78 -10.19 -20.95
N TRP A 43 12.78 -9.72 -20.21
CA TRP A 43 12.61 -9.20 -18.86
C TRP A 43 11.82 -7.91 -18.87
N GLN A 44 10.85 -7.82 -17.96
CA GLN A 44 9.98 -6.68 -17.78
C GLN A 44 9.86 -6.39 -16.29
N VAL A 45 9.55 -5.14 -15.99
CA VAL A 45 9.29 -4.68 -14.63
C VAL A 45 7.91 -4.04 -14.59
N PHE A 46 7.04 -4.58 -13.75
CA PHE A 46 5.83 -3.89 -13.35
C PHE A 46 6.12 -3.10 -12.09
N TYR A 47 5.85 -1.80 -12.14
CA TYR A 47 5.82 -0.94 -10.97
C TYR A 47 4.37 -0.78 -10.52
N GLY A 48 4.09 -1.13 -9.28
CA GLY A 48 2.79 -0.96 -8.62
C GLY A 48 2.45 0.50 -8.34
N ASN A 49 2.97 1.46 -9.10
CA ASN A 49 2.77 2.91 -8.88
C ASN A 49 1.31 3.29 -9.10
N THR A 50 0.62 2.59 -9.99
CA THR A 50 -0.77 2.87 -10.41
C THR A 50 -1.76 1.79 -9.98
N SER A 51 -1.34 0.81 -9.18
CA SER A 51 -2.18 -0.30 -8.76
C SER A 51 -2.15 -0.49 -7.25
N ASP A 52 -3.31 -0.78 -6.70
CA ASP A 52 -3.51 -1.22 -5.32
C ASP A 52 -3.26 -2.73 -5.17
N THR A 53 -2.67 -3.39 -6.16
CA THR A 53 -2.38 -4.83 -6.12
C THR A 53 -1.60 -5.18 -4.86
N LYS A 54 -2.09 -6.20 -4.15
CA LYS A 54 -1.40 -6.76 -2.99
C LYS A 54 -1.26 -8.27 -3.04
N SER A 55 -1.90 -8.90 -4.01
CA SER A 55 -1.82 -10.34 -4.20
C SER A 55 -1.72 -10.65 -5.68
N MET A 56 -1.10 -11.77 -5.99
CA MET A 56 -1.10 -12.36 -7.33
C MET A 56 -1.72 -13.73 -7.28
N GLN A 57 -2.46 -14.05 -8.32
CA GLN A 57 -3.09 -15.35 -8.48
C GLN A 57 -2.38 -16.10 -9.59
N CYS A 58 -1.90 -17.28 -9.25
CA CYS A 58 -1.38 -18.25 -10.18
C CYS A 58 -2.55 -19.05 -10.75
N GLU A 59 -2.59 -19.13 -12.08
CA GLU A 59 -3.58 -19.87 -12.84
C GLU A 59 -2.91 -20.82 -13.83
N ARG A 60 -3.70 -21.41 -14.74
CA ARG A 60 -3.22 -22.39 -15.70
C ARG A 60 -2.13 -21.85 -16.63
N VAL A 61 -2.17 -20.55 -16.90
CA VAL A 61 -1.30 -19.87 -17.86
C VAL A 61 -0.10 -19.18 -17.20
N GLY A 62 -0.02 -19.16 -15.87
CA GLY A 62 1.02 -18.44 -15.12
C GLY A 62 0.42 -17.49 -14.09
N TRP A 63 1.20 -16.52 -13.64
CA TRP A 63 0.77 -15.53 -12.66
C TRP A 63 0.00 -14.37 -13.29
N ASN A 64 -1.02 -13.90 -12.58
CA ASN A 64 -1.82 -12.73 -12.94
C ASN A 64 -1.67 -11.65 -11.86
N LEU A 65 -1.61 -10.37 -12.29
CA LEU A 65 -1.67 -9.20 -11.41
C LEU A 65 -3.08 -8.60 -11.44
N PRO A 66 -3.91 -8.81 -10.40
CA PRO A 66 -5.23 -8.23 -10.28
C PRO A 66 -5.21 -6.70 -10.46
N GLY A 67 -6.26 -6.12 -11.06
CA GLY A 67 -6.31 -4.68 -11.31
C GLY A 67 -5.42 -4.21 -12.47
N THR A 68 -4.77 -5.13 -13.20
CA THR A 68 -4.01 -4.84 -14.41
C THR A 68 -4.44 -5.78 -15.55
N SER A 69 -3.99 -5.50 -16.78
CA SER A 69 -4.15 -6.41 -17.92
C SER A 69 -3.07 -7.51 -17.99
N LEU A 70 -2.13 -7.54 -17.04
CA LEU A 70 -0.99 -8.46 -17.07
C LEU A 70 -1.39 -9.84 -16.55
N THR A 71 -1.33 -10.83 -17.44
CA THR A 71 -1.72 -12.23 -17.18
C THR A 71 -0.72 -13.22 -17.78
N GLY A 72 -0.72 -14.46 -17.27
CA GLY A 72 0.14 -15.53 -17.80
C GLY A 72 1.64 -15.27 -17.61
N LEU A 73 2.02 -14.59 -16.54
CA LEU A 73 3.39 -14.15 -16.32
C LEU A 73 4.25 -15.24 -15.68
N ARG A 74 5.53 -15.26 -16.07
CA ARG A 74 6.59 -15.95 -15.33
C ARG A 74 7.32 -14.93 -14.45
N VAL A 75 7.00 -14.91 -13.16
CA VAL A 75 7.41 -13.84 -12.22
C VAL A 75 8.67 -14.26 -11.48
N THR A 76 9.77 -13.59 -11.70
CA THR A 76 11.08 -13.97 -11.17
C THR A 76 11.34 -13.40 -9.77
N ALA A 77 10.88 -12.18 -9.51
CA ALA A 77 11.00 -11.54 -8.20
C ALA A 77 9.78 -10.68 -7.89
N MET A 78 9.43 -10.62 -6.61
CA MET A 78 8.35 -9.80 -6.09
C MET A 78 8.81 -9.04 -4.85
N TYR A 79 8.60 -7.73 -4.90
CA TYR A 79 8.92 -6.82 -3.81
C TYR A 79 7.64 -6.16 -3.32
N CYS A 80 7.20 -6.60 -2.14
CA CYS A 80 6.20 -5.90 -1.35
C CYS A 80 6.92 -4.96 -0.40
N HIS A 81 6.45 -3.72 -0.32
CA HIS A 81 6.98 -2.74 0.62
C HIS A 81 5.88 -2.32 1.58
N GLU A 82 6.28 -1.97 2.80
CA GLU A 82 5.38 -1.30 3.73
C GLU A 82 4.77 -0.11 3.00
N ALA A 83 3.44 0.04 3.08
CA ALA A 83 2.81 1.33 2.85
C ALA A 83 3.16 2.24 4.02
N ASN A 84 4.44 2.51 4.20
CA ASN A 84 4.93 3.45 5.18
C ASN A 84 4.77 4.82 4.58
N LEU A 85 3.76 5.51 5.07
CA LEU A 85 3.78 6.96 5.08
C LEU A 85 4.69 7.40 6.20
N TRP A 86 5.81 8.06 5.88
CA TRP A 86 6.17 9.18 6.72
C TRP A 86 5.02 10.16 6.61
N ALA A 87 4.29 10.37 7.71
CA ALA A 87 3.40 11.49 7.77
C ALA A 87 4.29 12.74 7.65
N TYR A 88 4.44 13.28 6.44
CA TYR A 88 4.72 14.70 6.32
C TYR A 88 3.62 15.35 7.12
N VAL A 89 3.99 15.98 8.24
CA VAL A 89 3.00 16.57 9.15
C VAL A 89 2.18 17.58 8.35
N ASN A 90 2.80 18.23 7.37
CA ASN A 90 2.14 19.14 6.45
C ASN A 90 1.36 18.41 5.36
N CYS A 91 0.10 18.82 5.17
CA CYS A 91 -0.77 18.37 4.09
C CYS A 91 -1.00 19.50 3.07
N GLY A 92 -1.09 19.13 1.79
CA GLY A 92 -1.27 20.03 0.65
C GLY A 92 -2.73 20.42 0.38
N PRO A 93 -2.97 21.40 -0.50
CA PRO A 93 -4.32 21.82 -0.91
C PRO A 93 -5.06 20.77 -1.76
N THR A 94 -4.33 19.83 -2.37
CA THR A 94 -4.85 18.73 -3.20
C THR A 94 -5.08 17.44 -2.42
N ASP A 95 -4.79 17.44 -1.12
CA ASP A 95 -4.91 16.27 -0.28
C ASP A 95 -6.38 15.98 0.02
N VAL A 96 -6.78 14.73 -0.18
CA VAL A 96 -8.16 14.27 -0.01
C VAL A 96 -8.41 13.83 1.43
N ASN A 97 -9.58 14.12 1.99
CA ASN A 97 -9.93 13.63 3.32
C ASN A 97 -10.22 12.13 3.26
N PHE A 98 -9.65 11.35 4.18
CA PHE A 98 -9.69 9.90 4.13
C PHE A 98 -10.71 9.30 5.07
N ASP A 99 -11.78 8.74 4.52
CA ASP A 99 -12.63 7.83 5.28
C ASP A 99 -11.86 6.58 5.70
N TYR A 100 -12.38 5.92 6.74
CA TYR A 100 -11.85 4.79 7.53
C TYR A 100 -10.95 3.75 6.83
N ARG A 101 -10.95 3.60 5.49
CA ARG A 101 -10.22 2.53 4.76
C ARG A 101 -9.43 2.96 3.53
N THR A 102 -9.55 4.19 3.04
CA THR A 102 -8.92 4.59 1.78
C THR A 102 -7.91 5.70 2.02
N LEU A 103 -6.66 5.47 1.63
CA LEU A 103 -5.61 6.48 1.62
C LEU A 103 -5.31 6.92 0.19
N GLN A 104 -5.24 8.22 -0.04
CA GLN A 104 -4.72 8.82 -1.26
C GLN A 104 -3.43 9.55 -0.91
N PHE A 105 -2.30 9.11 -1.43
CA PHE A 105 -1.06 9.84 -1.19
C PHE A 105 -0.21 9.94 -2.44
N GLU A 106 0.50 11.05 -2.53
CA GLU A 106 1.63 11.19 -3.45
C GLU A 106 2.87 10.62 -2.78
N PHE A 107 3.46 9.56 -3.34
CA PHE A 107 4.74 9.04 -2.87
C PHE A 107 5.88 9.70 -3.65
N TYR A 108 6.87 10.20 -2.91
CA TYR A 108 8.21 10.42 -3.44
C TYR A 108 9.05 9.17 -3.13
N TRP A 109 9.20 8.29 -4.11
CA TRP A 109 10.36 7.41 -4.14
C TRP A 109 11.45 8.15 -4.88
N PHE A 110 12.63 8.29 -4.28
CA PHE A 110 13.79 8.97 -4.88
C PHE A 110 14.15 8.45 -6.29
N ASP A 111 13.69 7.26 -6.66
CA ASP A 111 14.01 6.58 -7.91
C ASP A 111 12.93 6.64 -9.01
N PHE A 112 11.73 7.21 -8.77
CA PHE A 112 10.66 7.23 -9.77
C PHE A 112 9.85 8.54 -9.80
N PRO A 113 9.40 8.98 -10.99
CA PRO A 113 8.66 10.23 -11.14
C PRO A 113 7.33 10.21 -10.36
N THR A 114 7.05 11.37 -9.77
CA THR A 114 5.87 11.77 -8.99
C THR A 114 4.57 11.20 -9.56
N THR A 115 4.09 10.10 -8.99
CA THR A 115 2.77 9.54 -9.32
C THR A 115 1.99 9.32 -8.04
N LEU A 116 0.76 9.83 -8.04
CA LEU A 116 -0.22 9.68 -6.98
C LEU A 116 -0.59 8.20 -6.84
N LYS A 117 -0.38 7.60 -5.66
CA LYS A 117 -0.69 6.20 -5.39
C LYS A 117 -1.76 6.05 -4.32
N HIS A 118 -2.74 5.21 -4.63
CA HIS A 118 -3.84 4.88 -3.72
C HIS A 118 -3.51 3.61 -2.92
N TYR A 119 -3.79 3.64 -1.62
CA TYR A 119 -3.64 2.50 -0.74
C TYR A 119 -4.94 2.30 0.05
N THR A 120 -5.59 1.16 -0.12
CA THR A 120 -6.79 0.81 0.63
C THR A 120 -6.45 -0.31 1.61
N CYS A 121 -6.69 -0.16 2.91
CA CYS A 121 -6.43 -1.24 3.88
C CYS A 121 -7.25 -2.50 3.54
N TYR A 122 -6.72 -3.70 3.84
CA TYR A 122 -7.47 -4.94 3.58
C TYR A 122 -8.77 -4.99 4.41
N GLU A 123 -9.69 -5.86 4.02
CA GLU A 123 -10.84 -6.17 4.87
C GLU A 123 -10.36 -6.72 6.22
N GLY A 124 -10.86 -6.12 7.31
CA GLY A 124 -10.44 -6.45 8.67
C GLY A 124 -9.16 -5.75 9.14
N GLU A 125 -8.49 -4.99 8.28
CA GLU A 125 -7.40 -4.09 8.68
C GLU A 125 -7.92 -2.70 9.04
N SER A 126 -7.09 -1.94 9.73
CA SER A 126 -7.35 -0.52 10.00
C SER A 126 -6.10 0.32 9.88
N LEU A 127 -6.32 1.55 9.45
CA LEU A 127 -5.28 2.56 9.41
C LEU A 127 -4.81 2.85 10.84
N ALA A 128 -3.50 2.85 11.04
CA ALA A 128 -2.89 3.26 12.29
C ALA A 128 -1.60 4.03 12.02
N TYR A 129 -1.16 4.82 13.00
CA TYR A 129 0.20 5.32 13.02
C TYR A 129 1.02 4.63 14.10
N THR A 130 2.32 4.52 13.88
CA THR A 130 3.29 4.03 14.85
C THR A 130 4.27 5.15 15.20
N LEU A 131 4.43 5.44 16.48
CA LEU A 131 5.42 6.38 17.02
C LEU A 131 6.14 5.71 18.18
N ASN A 132 7.47 5.69 18.18
CA ASN A 132 8.27 5.06 19.25
C ASN A 132 7.82 3.61 19.57
N ALA A 133 7.56 2.82 18.52
CA ALA A 133 7.02 1.45 18.58
C ALA A 133 5.61 1.31 19.19
N VAL A 134 4.94 2.40 19.55
CA VAL A 134 3.54 2.39 19.99
C VAL A 134 2.62 2.63 18.80
N ARG A 135 1.61 1.79 18.66
CA ARG A 135 0.63 1.87 17.56
C ARG A 135 -0.68 2.48 18.06
N THR A 136 -1.16 3.49 17.34
CA THR A 136 -2.44 4.15 17.58
C THR A 136 -3.35 3.96 16.39
N TYR A 137 -4.44 3.23 16.59
CA TYR A 137 -5.40 2.91 15.54
C TYR A 137 -6.44 4.02 15.32
N GLY A 138 -6.81 4.23 14.06
CA GLY A 138 -7.84 5.17 13.63
C GLY A 138 -9.26 4.58 13.57
N PHE A 139 -9.60 3.57 14.38
CA PHE A 139 -10.93 2.96 14.36
C PHE A 139 -12.04 3.99 14.57
N GLY A 140 -13.00 4.06 13.64
CA GLY A 140 -14.10 5.02 13.68
C GLY A 140 -13.69 6.48 13.42
N LYS A 141 -12.49 6.70 12.90
CA LYS A 141 -11.96 8.02 12.57
C LYS A 141 -11.63 8.12 11.08
N LYS A 142 -11.61 9.36 10.59
CA LYS A 142 -11.10 9.73 9.27
C LYS A 142 -9.82 10.53 9.42
N LEU A 143 -8.93 10.46 8.43
CA LEU A 143 -7.81 11.38 8.37
C LEU A 143 -8.26 12.67 7.70
N PHE A 144 -8.00 13.80 8.34
CA PHE A 144 -8.46 15.11 7.93
C PHE A 144 -7.27 16.06 7.82
N CYS A 145 -7.20 16.81 6.72
CA CYS A 145 -6.18 17.84 6.53
C CYS A 145 -6.68 19.17 7.11
N GLY A 146 -6.36 19.41 8.38
CA GLY A 146 -6.83 20.53 9.18
C GLY A 146 -5.75 21.58 9.44
N THR A 147 -6.12 22.67 10.14
CA THR A 147 -5.12 23.63 10.65
C THR A 147 -4.84 23.30 12.12
N ASN A 148 -3.57 23.11 12.48
CA ASN A 148 -3.18 22.94 13.88
C ASN A 148 -3.48 24.21 14.67
N ALA A 149 -4.19 24.07 15.80
CA ALA A 149 -4.53 25.22 16.64
C ALA A 149 -3.28 25.90 17.24
N ALA A 150 -2.24 25.14 17.58
CA ALA A 150 -1.00 25.58 18.21
C ALA A 150 0.05 26.06 17.21
N THR A 151 0.33 25.29 16.15
CA THR A 151 1.40 25.61 15.19
C THR A 151 0.92 26.44 13.99
N LYS A 152 -0.41 26.56 13.79
CA LYS A 152 -1.05 27.20 12.63
C LYS A 152 -0.69 26.59 11.27
N ALA A 153 0.05 25.47 11.24
CA ALA A 153 0.34 24.74 10.02
C ALA A 153 -0.89 23.95 9.53
N ARG A 154 -1.01 23.74 8.21
CA ARG A 154 -1.94 22.74 7.67
C ARG A 154 -1.32 21.37 7.83
N GLU A 155 -2.00 20.48 8.53
CA GLU A 155 -1.47 19.17 8.87
C GLU A 155 -2.51 18.06 8.92
N TRP A 156 -2.02 16.82 8.82
CA TRP A 156 -2.85 15.63 8.99
C TRP A 156 -3.25 15.42 10.45
N GLN A 157 -4.55 15.20 10.65
CA GLN A 157 -5.17 15.01 11.96
C GLN A 157 -6.17 13.86 11.87
N TRP A 158 -6.32 13.09 12.94
CA TRP A 158 -7.49 12.25 13.10
C TRP A 158 -8.72 13.10 13.35
N SER A 159 -9.86 12.71 12.79
CA SER A 159 -11.14 13.29 13.15
C SER A 159 -12.25 12.25 13.26
N THR A 160 -13.33 12.56 13.98
CA THR A 160 -14.57 11.76 13.90
C THR A 160 -15.08 11.70 12.46
N MET A 161 -15.90 10.70 12.14
CA MET A 161 -16.47 10.58 10.79
C MET A 161 -17.28 11.82 10.39
N GLU A 162 -17.90 12.49 11.36
CA GLU A 162 -18.63 13.76 11.20
C GLU A 162 -17.70 14.99 11.09
N GLY A 163 -16.42 14.87 11.44
CA GLY A 163 -15.44 15.95 11.33
C GLY A 163 -15.38 16.92 12.52
N THR A 164 -15.91 16.55 13.68
CA THR A 164 -16.16 17.46 14.82
C THR A 164 -15.06 17.47 15.88
N GLU A 165 -14.43 16.32 16.14
CA GLU A 165 -13.27 16.23 17.05
C GLU A 165 -12.02 16.05 16.21
N THR A 166 -10.92 16.75 16.51
CA THR A 166 -9.65 16.58 15.80
C THR A 166 -8.49 16.29 16.75
N ALA A 167 -7.57 15.42 16.34
CA ALA A 167 -6.36 15.09 17.08
C ALA A 167 -5.16 15.02 16.12
N PRO A 168 -4.11 15.83 16.33
CA PRO A 168 -2.97 15.88 15.41
C PRO A 168 -2.20 14.57 15.37
N ILE A 169 -1.67 14.22 14.20
CA ILE A 169 -0.72 13.12 14.08
C ILE A 169 0.66 13.61 14.57
N PRO A 170 1.30 12.93 15.53
CA PRO A 170 2.59 13.37 16.04
C PRO A 170 3.67 13.38 14.94
N PHE A 171 4.56 14.39 14.99
CA PHE A 171 5.72 14.44 14.09
C PHE A 171 6.58 13.16 14.22
N GLY A 172 6.99 12.60 13.09
CA GLY A 172 7.79 11.37 13.04
C GLY A 172 6.97 10.08 13.13
N ALA A 173 5.66 10.15 13.32
CA ALA A 173 4.80 8.98 13.23
C ALA A 173 4.79 8.40 11.81
N LYS A 174 4.78 7.07 11.73
CA LYS A 174 4.66 6.32 10.47
C LYS A 174 3.28 5.72 10.34
N MET A 175 2.55 6.08 9.30
CA MET A 175 1.23 5.52 9.03
C MET A 175 1.31 4.27 8.17
N SER A 176 0.48 3.27 8.50
CA SER A 176 0.33 2.02 7.74
C SER A 176 -1.02 1.35 8.05
N CYS A 177 -1.35 0.28 7.33
CA CYS A 177 -2.50 -0.58 7.61
C CYS A 177 -2.07 -1.77 8.47
N PHE A 178 -2.90 -2.18 9.43
CA PHE A 178 -2.62 -3.30 10.35
C PHE A 178 -3.83 -4.20 10.56
#